data_AF-A0A7I7LA78-F1
#
_entry.id   AF-A0A7I7LA78-F1
#
_cell.length_a   1.000
_cell.length_b   1.000
_cell.length_c   1.000
_cell.angle_alpha   90.00
_cell.angle_beta   90.00
_cell.angle_gamma   90.00
#
_symmetry.space_group_name_H-M   'P 1'
#
loop_
_entity.id
_entity.type
_entity.pdbx_description
1 polymer ?
#
loop_
_entity_poly.entity_id
_entity_poly.type
_entity_poly.pdbx_seq_one_letter_code
_entity_poly.pdbx_strand_id
1 'polypeptide(L)'
;MREGHPFLWALSDPRPDRLVVVEYPYFETSGIPFVEHETYAGNGTVASPQIIHFNHGLGEIFTALNDVGLMVTGLEEHREVPWNPLVDAMIPSPDYDGEFILAEDRDRIPMTYTVQAIKR
;
A
#
# COMPACT_ATOMS: atom_id res chain seq x y z
N MET A 1 4.48 2.68 13.31
CA MET A 1 4.33 3.19 11.93
C MET A 1 3.10 2.53 11.35
N ARG A 2 2.25 3.26 10.63
CA ARG A 2 1.19 2.70 9.78
C ARG A 2 1.53 3.02 8.32
N GLU A 3 1.43 2.04 7.45
CA GLU A 3 1.84 2.13 6.04
C GLU A 3 0.86 1.36 5.13
N GLY A 4 0.83 1.68 3.84
CA GLY A 4 0.11 0.92 2.82
C GLY A 4 0.57 -0.53 2.79
N HIS A 5 -0.38 -1.46 2.75
CA HIS A 5 -0.05 -2.87 2.77
C HIS A 5 0.61 -3.29 1.43
N PRO A 6 1.65 -4.15 1.43
CA PRO A 6 2.29 -4.61 0.19
C PRO A 6 1.33 -5.29 -0.80
N PHE A 7 0.21 -5.83 -0.31
CA PHE A 7 -0.86 -6.36 -1.17
C PHE A 7 -1.59 -5.24 -1.92
N LEU A 8 -1.80 -4.07 -1.31
CA LEU A 8 -2.38 -2.91 -1.99
C LEU A 8 -1.47 -2.46 -3.14
N TRP A 9 -0.15 -2.49 -2.95
CA TRP A 9 0.83 -2.17 -4.00
C TRP A 9 0.95 -3.21 -5.11
N ALA A 10 0.38 -4.42 -4.91
CA ALA A 10 0.29 -5.45 -5.93
C ALA A 10 -0.94 -5.27 -6.84
N LEU A 11 -1.87 -4.39 -6.49
CA LEU A 11 -3.09 -4.16 -7.27
C LEU A 11 -2.84 -3.24 -8.46
N SER A 12 -3.62 -3.46 -9.52
CA SER A 12 -3.69 -2.57 -10.68
C SER A 12 -4.22 -1.19 -10.28
N ASP A 13 -3.84 -0.17 -11.04
CA ASP A 13 -4.57 1.11 -11.03
C ASP A 13 -6.06 0.90 -11.36
N PRO A 14 -6.95 1.82 -10.94
CA PRO A 14 -8.37 1.75 -11.26
C PRO A 14 -8.64 1.54 -12.76
N ARG A 15 -9.31 0.45 -13.06
CA ARG A 15 -9.58 0.01 -14.44
C ARG A 15 -10.94 0.48 -14.92
N PRO A 16 -11.12 0.76 -16.23
CA PRO A 16 -12.44 1.10 -16.79
C PRO A 16 -13.50 0.00 -16.62
N ASP A 17 -13.08 -1.27 -16.54
CA ASP A 17 -13.95 -2.44 -16.29
C ASP A 17 -14.31 -2.64 -14.82
N ARG A 18 -13.79 -1.78 -13.92
CA ARG A 18 -13.99 -1.79 -12.46
C ARG A 18 -13.54 -3.05 -11.75
N LEU A 19 -12.74 -3.91 -12.40
CA LEU A 19 -12.17 -5.06 -11.72
C LEU A 19 -11.00 -4.63 -10.84
N VAL A 20 -10.96 -5.15 -9.62
CA VAL A 20 -9.78 -5.07 -8.76
C VAL A 20 -8.90 -6.28 -9.06
N VAL A 21 -7.73 -6.03 -9.65
CA VAL A 21 -6.85 -7.07 -10.19
C VAL A 21 -5.50 -7.02 -9.49
N VAL A 22 -4.97 -8.18 -9.11
CA VAL A 22 -3.55 -8.30 -8.75
C VAL A 22 -2.76 -8.29 -10.05
N GLU A 23 -2.07 -7.18 -10.32
CA GLU A 23 -1.32 -6.95 -11.56
C GLU A 23 0.19 -6.95 -11.31
N TYR A 24 0.62 -6.38 -10.20
CA TYR A 24 2.04 -6.23 -9.88
C TYR A 24 2.51 -7.31 -8.89
N PRO A 25 3.79 -7.71 -8.94
CA PRO A 25 4.43 -8.56 -7.95
C PRO A 25 4.20 -8.12 -6.50
N TYR A 26 3.74 -9.05 -5.68
CA TYR A 26 3.74 -8.88 -4.21
C TYR A 26 5.14 -9.04 -3.61
N PHE A 27 5.89 -10.05 -4.08
CA PHE A 27 7.26 -10.30 -3.63
C PHE A 27 8.24 -9.40 -4.37
N GLU A 28 9.38 -9.12 -3.71
CA GLU A 28 10.45 -8.34 -4.31
C GLU A 28 10.91 -8.93 -5.65
N THR A 29 11.15 -8.05 -6.61
CA THR A 29 11.73 -8.36 -7.91
C THR A 29 12.89 -7.43 -8.19
N SER A 30 13.51 -7.50 -9.38
CA SER A 30 14.52 -6.53 -9.81
C SER A 30 14.02 -5.08 -9.95
N GLY A 31 12.75 -4.83 -9.64
CA GLY A 31 12.09 -3.53 -9.71
C GLY A 31 11.21 -3.40 -10.95
N ILE A 32 10.11 -2.66 -10.80
CA ILE A 32 9.14 -2.39 -11.86
C ILE A 32 9.29 -0.94 -12.30
N PRO A 33 9.52 -0.67 -13.59
CA PRO A 33 9.63 0.69 -14.08
C PRO A 33 8.25 1.36 -14.22
N PHE A 34 8.15 2.58 -13.69
CA PHE A 34 7.02 3.49 -13.85
C PHE A 34 7.48 4.83 -14.42
N VAL A 35 6.54 5.57 -15.00
CA VAL A 35 6.75 6.94 -15.46
C VAL A 35 5.62 7.82 -14.95
N GLU A 36 5.93 8.76 -14.06
CA GLU A 36 4.98 9.73 -13.52
C GLU A 36 5.49 11.13 -13.85
N HIS A 37 4.70 11.92 -14.59
CA HIS A 37 5.10 13.27 -15.00
C HIS A 37 4.66 14.36 -14.02
N GLU A 38 3.75 14.04 -13.13
CA GLU A 38 3.11 14.98 -12.22
C GLU A 38 3.51 14.68 -10.77
N THR A 39 3.47 15.69 -9.91
CA THR A 39 3.59 15.45 -8.47
C THR A 39 2.32 14.82 -7.94
N TYR A 40 2.42 14.13 -6.80
CA TYR A 40 1.24 13.63 -6.07
C TYR A 40 0.25 14.75 -5.66
N ALA A 41 0.65 16.02 -5.75
CA ALA A 41 -0.19 17.19 -5.50
C ALA A 41 -0.87 17.74 -6.79
N GLY A 42 -0.69 17.09 -7.94
CA GLY A 42 -1.39 17.35 -9.21
C GLY A 42 -1.00 18.62 -9.98
N ASN A 43 -0.28 19.56 -9.35
CA ASN A 43 -0.03 20.88 -9.94
C ASN A 43 1.43 21.13 -10.33
N GLY A 44 2.33 20.16 -10.12
CA GLY A 44 3.75 20.28 -10.42
C GLY A 44 4.22 19.26 -11.45
N THR A 45 5.18 19.63 -12.30
CA THR A 45 5.89 18.70 -13.18
C THR A 45 7.16 18.20 -12.50
N VAL A 46 7.41 16.89 -12.55
CA VAL A 46 8.66 16.34 -12.02
C VAL A 46 9.79 16.45 -13.05
N ALA A 47 10.99 16.84 -12.61
CA ALA A 47 12.16 16.93 -13.47
C ALA A 47 12.77 15.56 -13.83
N SER A 48 12.38 14.51 -13.11
CA SER A 48 12.86 13.14 -13.27
C SER A 48 11.69 12.17 -13.10
N PRO A 49 10.94 11.88 -14.19
CA PRO A 49 9.68 11.15 -14.13
C PRO A 49 9.84 9.64 -14.06
N GLN A 50 11.05 9.11 -14.27
CA GLN A 50 11.31 7.68 -14.25
C GLN A 50 11.47 7.19 -12.81
N ILE A 51 10.70 6.18 -12.45
CA ILE A 51 10.69 5.58 -11.11
C ILE A 51 10.88 4.07 -11.26
N ILE A 52 11.63 3.47 -10.34
CA ILE A 52 11.66 2.01 -10.19
C ILE A 52 11.03 1.68 -8.84
N HIS A 53 9.92 0.94 -8.86
CA HIS A 53 9.23 0.50 -7.64
C HIS A 53 9.74 -0.88 -7.21
N PHE A 54 9.99 -1.00 -5.92
CA PHE A 54 10.34 -2.24 -5.24
C PHE A 54 9.26 -2.49 -4.19
N ASN A 55 8.46 -3.53 -4.40
CA ASN A 55 7.52 -3.99 -3.39
C ASN A 55 8.24 -4.96 -2.46
N HIS A 56 7.95 -4.89 -1.17
CA HIS A 56 8.50 -5.80 -0.18
C HIS A 56 7.35 -6.39 0.62
N GLY A 57 7.24 -7.72 0.62
CA GLY A 57 6.19 -8.42 1.33
C GLY A 57 6.28 -8.19 2.84
N LEU A 58 5.17 -8.41 3.55
CA LEU A 58 5.11 -8.16 4.99
C LEU A 58 6.13 -9.01 5.78
N GLY A 59 6.39 -10.23 5.31
CA GLY A 59 7.42 -11.10 5.88
C GLY A 59 8.85 -10.56 5.70
N GLU A 60 9.14 -9.92 4.56
CA GLU A 60 10.45 -9.28 4.30
C GLU A 60 10.62 -8.06 5.21
N ILE A 61 9.58 -7.23 5.33
CA ILE A 61 9.56 -6.07 6.23
C ILE A 61 9.78 -6.49 7.69
N PHE A 62 9.04 -7.50 8.16
CA PHE A 62 9.18 -8.03 9.52
C PHE A 62 10.59 -8.56 9.78
N THR A 63 11.12 -9.35 8.84
CA THR A 63 12.45 -9.97 8.96
C THR A 63 13.54 -8.90 8.96
N ALA A 64 13.45 -7.89 8.09
CA ALA A 64 14.41 -6.79 8.01
C ALA A 64 14.51 -6.02 9.34
N LEU A 65 13.39 -5.77 10.01
CA LEU A 65 13.38 -5.15 11.34
C LEU A 65 14.12 -6.02 12.38
N ASN A 66 13.84 -7.32 12.40
CA ASN A 66 14.49 -8.26 13.30
C ASN A 66 16.00 -8.35 13.06
N ASP A 67 16.43 -8.39 11.80
CA ASP A 67 17.84 -8.57 11.41
C ASP A 67 18.71 -7.38 11.80
N VAL A 68 18.14 -6.17 11.88
CA VAL A 68 18.83 -4.97 12.41
C VAL A 68 18.70 -4.83 13.94
N GLY A 69 18.19 -5.86 14.63
CA GLY A 69 18.11 -5.92 16.08
C GLY A 69 16.92 -5.16 16.68
N LEU A 70 15.93 -4.75 15.88
CA LEU A 70 14.69 -4.20 16.40
C LEU A 70 13.76 -5.35 16.83
N MET A 71 13.20 -5.25 18.02
CA MET A 71 12.20 -6.20 18.51
C MET A 71 10.81 -5.70 18.15
N VAL A 72 10.12 -6.42 17.25
CA VAL A 72 8.72 -6.14 16.92
C VAL A 72 7.84 -6.44 18.14
N THR A 73 7.07 -5.44 18.55
CA THR A 73 6.14 -5.51 19.69
C THR A 73 4.68 -5.51 19.26
N GLY A 74 4.39 -5.20 17.99
CA GLY A 74 3.05 -5.21 17.43
C GLY A 74 3.10 -5.24 15.91
N LEU A 75 2.19 -6.03 15.32
CA LEU A 75 1.94 -6.10 13.89
C LEU A 75 0.43 -6.34 13.68
N GLU A 76 -0.24 -5.41 13.02
CA GLU A 76 -1.68 -5.46 12.76
C GLU A 76 -1.98 -5.06 11.31
N GLU A 77 -2.92 -5.73 10.67
CA GLU A 77 -3.41 -5.40 9.32
C GLU A 77 -4.82 -4.81 9.40
N HIS A 78 -5.10 -3.83 8.54
CA HIS A 78 -6.33 -3.02 8.59
C HIS A 78 -7.07 -3.07 7.26
N ARG A 79 -8.39 -2.83 7.32
CA ARG A 79 -9.27 -2.79 6.14
C ARG A 79 -9.33 -1.39 5.53
N GLU A 80 -8.80 -0.40 6.23
CA GLU A 80 -8.92 1.00 5.91
C GLU A 80 -7.60 1.63 5.46
N VAL A 81 -7.72 2.71 4.68
CA VAL A 81 -6.62 3.48 4.11
C VAL A 81 -6.98 4.97 4.06
N PRO A 82 -6.03 5.90 4.36
CA PRO A 82 -6.34 7.34 4.47
C PRO A 82 -6.39 8.08 3.12
N TRP A 83 -6.50 7.37 2.00
CA TRP A 83 -6.77 7.90 0.66
C TRP A 83 -7.64 6.88 -0.09
N ASN A 84 -8.17 7.24 -1.26
CA ASN A 84 -8.98 6.32 -2.06
C ASN A 84 -8.17 5.72 -3.23
N PRO A 85 -7.46 4.58 -3.04
CA PRO A 85 -6.65 3.96 -4.08
C PRO A 85 -7.46 3.29 -5.20
N LEU A 86 -8.68 2.80 -4.91
CA LEU A 86 -9.45 1.98 -5.85
C LEU A 86 -10.73 2.68 -6.37
N VAL A 87 -10.81 4.00 -6.17
CA VAL A 87 -11.84 4.92 -6.70
C VAL A 87 -13.26 4.40 -6.43
N ASP A 88 -13.92 3.85 -7.46
CA ASP A 88 -15.33 3.40 -7.42
C ASP A 88 -15.51 2.16 -6.53
N ALA A 89 -14.45 1.38 -6.27
CA ALA A 89 -14.51 0.16 -5.46
C ALA A 89 -14.51 0.42 -3.94
N MET A 90 -14.36 1.68 -3.52
CA MET A 90 -14.26 2.07 -2.12
C MET A 90 -15.30 3.11 -1.74
N ILE A 91 -15.66 3.10 -0.46
CA ILE A 91 -16.53 4.07 0.18
C ILE A 91 -15.81 4.68 1.40
N PRO A 92 -16.22 5.87 1.87
CA PRO A 92 -15.76 6.38 3.15
C PRO A 92 -16.01 5.36 4.26
N SER A 93 -15.02 5.18 5.14
CA SER A 93 -15.13 4.28 6.27
C SER A 93 -16.21 4.77 7.23
N PRO A 94 -17.12 3.90 7.71
CA PRO A 94 -18.10 4.27 8.72
C PRO A 94 -17.48 4.43 10.11
N ASP A 95 -16.29 3.84 10.33
CA ASP A 95 -15.65 3.72 11.64
C ASP A 95 -14.50 4.72 11.82
N TYR A 96 -13.92 5.23 10.73
CA TYR A 96 -12.74 6.10 10.74
C TYR A 96 -12.90 7.29 9.79
N ASP A 97 -12.95 8.51 10.35
CA ASP A 97 -13.09 9.73 9.56
C ASP A 97 -11.88 9.97 8.64
N GLY A 98 -12.16 10.39 7.40
CA GLY A 98 -11.13 10.60 6.38
C GLY A 98 -10.54 9.31 5.77
N GLU A 99 -10.97 8.14 6.19
CA GLU A 99 -10.49 6.87 5.64
C GLU A 99 -11.47 6.22 4.67
N PHE A 100 -10.97 5.27 3.88
CA PHE A 100 -11.73 4.52 2.88
C PHE A 100 -11.64 3.02 3.15
N ILE A 101 -12.72 2.30 2.83
CA ILE A 101 -12.85 0.85 2.92
C ILE A 101 -13.51 0.31 1.66
N LEU A 102 -13.33 -0.97 1.32
CA LEU A 102 -14.05 -1.58 0.20
C LEU A 102 -15.56 -1.42 0.36
N ALA A 103 -16.23 -1.13 -0.76
CA ALA A 103 -17.69 -1.05 -0.80
C ALA A 103 -18.34 -2.41 -0.52
N GLU A 104 -17.75 -3.47 -1.08
CA GLU A 104 -18.23 -4.85 -1.02
C GLU A 104 -17.14 -5.77 -0.48
N ASP A 105 -17.52 -6.84 0.22
CA ASP A 105 -16.61 -7.89 0.70
C ASP A 105 -15.35 -7.36 1.41
N ARG A 106 -15.57 -6.49 2.42
CA ARG A 106 -14.56 -5.70 3.15
C ARG A 106 -13.38 -6.48 3.72
N ASP A 107 -13.53 -7.79 3.90
CA ASP A 107 -12.51 -8.67 4.50
C ASP A 107 -11.52 -9.24 3.47
N ARG A 108 -11.63 -8.90 2.17
CA ARG A 108 -10.82 -9.52 1.11
C ARG A 108 -9.44 -8.91 0.89
N ILE A 109 -9.25 -7.64 1.24
CA ILE A 109 -8.02 -6.91 0.89
C ILE A 109 -7.51 -6.17 2.13
N PRO A 110 -6.31 -6.50 2.64
CA PRO A 110 -5.63 -5.66 3.62
C PRO A 110 -5.14 -4.38 2.93
N MET A 111 -5.55 -3.23 3.47
CA MET A 111 -5.28 -1.93 2.88
C MET A 111 -4.05 -1.26 3.48
N THR A 112 -3.90 -1.36 4.80
CA THR A 112 -2.72 -0.84 5.52
C THR A 112 -2.29 -1.84 6.60
N TYR A 113 -1.08 -1.66 7.12
CA TYR A 113 -0.62 -2.35 8.32
C TYR A 113 0.03 -1.38 9.29
N THR A 114 -0.02 -1.72 10.58
CA THR A 114 0.72 -1.05 11.65
C THR A 114 1.82 -1.97 12.14
N VAL A 115 3.05 -1.47 12.18
CA VAL A 115 4.17 -2.14 12.85
C VAL A 115 4.75 -1.26 13.95
N GLN A 116 5.05 -1.89 15.08
CA GLN A 116 5.71 -1.29 16.22
C GLN A 116 6.94 -2.13 16.57
N ALA A 117 8.06 -1.47 16.77
CA ALA A 117 9.28 -2.13 17.20
C ALA A 117 10.09 -1.21 18.13
N ILE A 118 10.86 -1.82 19.02
CA ILE A 118 11.77 -1.12 19.92
C ILE A 118 13.21 -1.54 19.65
N LYS A 119 14.15 -0.61 19.82
CA LYS A 119 15.57 -0.94 19.81
C LYS A 119 15.93 -1.66 21.11
N ARG A 120 16.61 -2.80 21.00
CA ARG A 120 17.20 -3.49 22.15
C ARG A 120 18.42 -2.75 22.71
#